data_AF-A0A7Y5UTC5-F1
#
_entry.id   AF-A0A7Y5UTC5-F1
#
_cell.length_a   1.000
_cell.length_b   1.000
_cell.length_c   1.000
_cell.angle_alpha   90.00
_cell.angle_beta   90.00
_cell.angle_gamma   90.00
#
_symmetry.space_group_name_H-M   'P 1'
#
loop_
_entity.id
_entity.type
_entity.pdbx_description
1 polymer ?
#
loop_
_entity_poly.entity_id
_entity_poly.type
_entity_poly.pdbx_seq_one_letter_code
_entity_poly.pdbx_strand_id
1 'polypeptide(L)'
;MRPSDTSPAIQARKDAGYRSLSPTERGELLRDAWWAGRELQLAGLRARFPQENEAQLELRLAERWLGPDLFARVMEQRRERGMG
;
A
#
# COMPACT_ATOMS: atom_id res chain seq x y z
N MET A 1 -1.00 -25.50 -3.47
CA MET A 1 -1.10 -24.72 -2.22
C MET A 1 0.06 -25.16 -1.34
N ARG A 2 1.02 -24.28 -1.02
CA ARG A 2 2.14 -24.67 -0.13
C ARG A 2 1.58 -24.89 1.28
N PRO A 3 2.06 -25.90 2.03
CA PRO A 3 1.88 -25.93 3.48
C PRO A 3 2.33 -24.59 4.04
N SER A 4 1.57 -24.03 4.96
CA SER A 4 1.95 -22.78 5.63
C SER A 4 3.37 -22.91 6.16
N ASP A 5 4.32 -22.12 5.63
CA ASP A 5 5.71 -22.03 6.12
C ASP A 5 5.78 -21.57 7.60
N THR A 6 4.63 -21.25 8.18
CA THR A 6 4.42 -21.01 9.61
C THR A 6 3.76 -22.23 10.26
N SER A 7 4.44 -22.88 11.20
CA SER A 7 3.83 -23.96 11.99
C SER A 7 2.70 -23.44 12.89
N PRO A 8 1.74 -24.28 13.31
CA PRO A 8 0.64 -23.86 14.18
C PRO A 8 1.10 -23.19 15.48
N ALA A 9 2.20 -23.66 16.07
CA ALA A 9 2.78 -23.08 17.28
C ALA A 9 3.31 -21.65 17.05
N ILE A 10 3.95 -21.40 15.90
CA ILE A 10 4.44 -20.05 15.55
C ILE A 10 3.26 -19.13 15.25
N GLN A 11 2.23 -19.61 14.57
CA GLN A 11 1.02 -18.81 14.33
C GLN A 11 0.35 -18.41 15.65
N ALA A 12 0.20 -19.34 16.60
CA ALA A 12 -0.37 -19.05 17.92
C ALA A 12 0.44 -17.96 18.67
N ARG A 13 1.77 -18.00 18.58
CA ARG A 13 2.63 -16.97 19.17
C ARG A 13 2.46 -15.60 18.51
N LYS A 14 2.39 -15.56 17.17
CA LYS A 14 2.16 -14.32 16.42
C LYS A 14 0.80 -13.72 16.79
N ASP A 15 -0.24 -14.53 16.85
CA ASP A 15 -1.58 -14.08 17.20
C ASP A 15 -1.64 -13.55 18.65
N ALA A 16 -0.98 -14.22 19.59
CA ALA A 16 -0.89 -13.76 20.97
C ALA A 16 -0.19 -12.40 21.06
N GLY A 17 0.94 -12.23 20.37
CA GLY A 17 1.67 -10.97 20.32
C GLY A 17 0.86 -9.83 19.68
N TYR A 18 0.14 -10.11 18.59
CA TYR A 18 -0.74 -9.12 17.96
C TYR A 18 -1.92 -8.73 18.87
N ARG A 19 -2.51 -9.71 19.57
CA ARG A 19 -3.61 -9.46 20.51
C ARG A 19 -3.16 -8.62 21.71
N SER A 20 -1.92 -8.74 22.16
CA SER A 20 -1.39 -7.95 23.28
C SER A 20 -1.07 -6.51 22.94
N LEU A 21 -1.03 -6.12 21.67
CA LEU A 21 -0.79 -4.72 21.27
C LEU A 21 -1.93 -3.82 21.74
N SER A 22 -1.57 -2.68 22.32
CA SER A 22 -2.47 -1.56 22.58
C SER A 22 -3.02 -0.96 21.27
N PRO A 23 -4.10 -0.17 21.31
CA PRO A 23 -4.63 0.50 20.12
C PRO A 23 -3.60 1.36 19.38
N THR A 24 -2.71 2.05 20.11
CA THR A 24 -1.66 2.89 19.52
C THR A 24 -0.61 2.04 18.81
N GLU A 25 -0.10 1.00 19.45
CA GLU A 25 0.90 0.10 18.85
C GLU A 25 0.34 -0.62 17.62
N ARG A 26 -0.96 -0.99 17.64
CA ARG A 26 -1.63 -1.52 16.44
C ARG A 26 -1.69 -0.49 15.32
N GLY A 27 -1.98 0.77 15.65
CA GLY A 27 -1.99 1.87 14.69
C GLY A 27 -0.62 2.12 14.07
N GLU A 28 0.45 2.05 14.86
CA GLU A 28 1.83 2.15 14.38
C GLU A 28 2.19 0.99 13.46
N LEU A 29 1.89 -0.25 13.85
CA LEU A 29 2.13 -1.42 13.02
C LEU A 29 1.38 -1.35 11.68
N LEU A 30 0.13 -0.86 11.69
CA LEU A 30 -0.64 -0.65 10.45
C LEU A 30 -0.01 0.42 9.56
N ARG A 31 0.50 1.50 10.14
CA ARG A 31 1.19 2.58 9.40
C ARG A 31 2.46 2.07 8.75
N ASP A 32 3.27 1.31 9.48
CA ASP A 32 4.50 0.72 8.97
C ASP A 32 4.22 -0.27 7.84
N ALA A 33 3.20 -1.12 8.02
CA ALA A 33 2.76 -2.05 6.98
C ALA A 33 2.25 -1.31 5.72
N TRP A 34 1.53 -0.20 5.90
CA TRP A 34 1.07 0.62 4.79
C TRP A 34 2.23 1.24 4.02
N TRP A 35 3.22 1.80 4.72
CA TRP A 35 4.41 2.38 4.09
C TRP A 35 5.23 1.33 3.33
N ALA A 36 5.50 0.18 3.97
CA ALA A 36 6.21 -0.92 3.33
C ALA A 36 5.47 -1.44 2.08
N GLY A 37 4.14 -1.56 2.16
CA GLY A 37 3.30 -1.96 1.02
C GLY A 37 3.29 -0.94 -0.11
N ARG A 38 3.33 0.36 0.19
CA ARG A 38 3.46 1.44 -0.80
C ARG A 38 4.81 1.36 -1.51
N GLU A 39 5.91 1.27 -0.76
CA GLU A 39 7.26 1.21 -1.33
C GLU A 39 7.47 -0.02 -2.21
N LEU A 40 6.95 -1.18 -1.80
CA LEU A 40 7.00 -2.40 -2.60
C LEU A 40 6.27 -2.23 -3.94
N GLN A 41 5.11 -1.57 -3.94
CA GLN A 41 4.36 -1.31 -5.16
C GLN A 41 5.08 -0.32 -6.08
N LEU A 42 5.68 0.74 -5.52
CA LEU A 42 6.50 1.71 -6.27
C LEU A 42 7.73 1.04 -6.88
N ALA A 43 8.44 0.20 -6.13
CA ALA A 43 9.57 -0.57 -6.66
C ALA A 43 9.13 -1.44 -7.86
N GLY A 44 7.97 -2.08 -7.77
CA GLY A 44 7.39 -2.82 -8.88
C GLY A 44 7.01 -1.94 -10.08
N LEU A 45 6.59 -0.69 -9.86
CA LEU A 45 6.31 0.27 -10.93
C LEU A 45 7.59 0.79 -11.58
N ARG A 46 8.63 1.13 -10.80
CA ARG A 46 9.97 1.50 -11.29
C ARG A 46 10.54 0.42 -12.21
N ALA A 47 10.37 -0.85 -11.85
CA ALA A 47 10.83 -1.98 -12.67
C ALA A 47 10.05 -2.13 -14.00
N ARG A 48 8.76 -1.77 -14.02
CA ARG A 48 7.91 -1.87 -15.23
C ARG A 48 7.99 -0.64 -16.13
N PHE A 49 8.23 0.53 -15.57
CA PHE A 49 8.24 1.82 -16.26
C PHE A 49 9.52 2.60 -15.94
N PRO A 50 10.71 2.10 -16.36
CA PRO A 50 11.99 2.69 -15.97
C PRO A 50 12.21 4.12 -16.49
N GLN A 51 11.46 4.54 -17.52
CA GLN A 51 11.52 5.87 -18.12
C GLN A 51 10.68 6.94 -17.38
N GLU A 52 9.82 6.53 -16.45
CA GLU A 52 8.92 7.46 -15.76
C GLU A 52 9.59 8.06 -14.52
N ASN A 53 9.30 9.34 -14.28
CA ASN A 53 9.72 10.02 -13.06
C ASN A 53 8.81 9.64 -11.87
N GLU A 54 9.24 9.99 -10.66
CA GLU A 54 8.52 9.61 -9.44
C GLU A 54 7.06 10.10 -9.42
N ALA A 55 6.78 11.32 -9.87
CA ALA A 55 5.41 11.86 -9.91
C ALA A 55 4.49 11.06 -10.84
N GLN A 56 5.01 10.59 -11.98
CA GLN A 56 4.26 9.73 -12.90
C GLN A 56 3.98 8.36 -12.27
N LEU A 57 4.96 7.78 -11.58
CA LEU A 57 4.80 6.50 -10.87
C LEU A 57 3.79 6.61 -9.72
N GLU A 58 3.78 7.73 -8.99
CA GLU A 58 2.79 8.01 -7.95
C GLU A 58 1.37 8.14 -8.53
N LEU A 59 1.20 8.79 -9.68
CA LEU A 59 -0.09 8.84 -10.37
C LEU A 59 -0.57 7.46 -10.79
N ARG A 60 0.31 6.60 -11.32
CA ARG A 60 -0.03 5.20 -11.64
C ARG A 60 -0.42 4.40 -10.41
N LEU A 61 0.26 4.63 -9.28
CA LEU A 61 -0.09 3.98 -8.02
C LEU A 61 -1.49 4.44 -7.54
N ALA A 62 -1.76 5.75 -7.63
CA ALA A 62 -3.06 6.31 -7.27
C ALA A 62 -4.19 5.76 -8.17
N GLU A 63 -3.98 5.68 -9.48
CA GLU A 63 -4.92 5.07 -10.43
C GLU A 63 -5.20 3.60 -10.07
N ARG A 64 -4.16 2.84 -9.71
CA ARG A 64 -4.31 1.44 -9.28
C ARG A 64 -5.12 1.29 -7.99
N TRP A 65 -4.95 2.19 -7.02
CA TRP A 65 -5.67 2.12 -5.74
C TRP A 65 -7.12 2.57 -5.82
N LEU A 66 -7.37 3.64 -6.57
CA LEU A 66 -8.71 4.20 -6.73
C LEU A 66 -9.54 3.42 -7.75
N GLY A 67 -8.88 2.76 -8.70
CA GLY A 67 -9.52 2.27 -9.91
C GLY A 67 -9.79 3.40 -10.91
N PRO A 68 -10.06 3.05 -12.18
CA PRO A 68 -10.11 4.02 -13.27
C PRO A 68 -11.20 5.07 -13.09
N ASP A 69 -12.40 4.67 -12.67
CA ASP A 69 -13.55 5.58 -12.56
C ASP A 69 -13.35 6.64 -11.46
N LEU A 70 -12.88 6.23 -10.29
CA LEU A 70 -12.64 7.16 -9.19
C LEU A 70 -11.40 8.03 -9.46
N PHE A 71 -10.36 7.47 -10.07
CA PHE A 71 -9.19 8.24 -10.46
C PHE A 71 -9.54 9.35 -11.46
N ALA A 72 -10.35 9.05 -12.48
CA ALA A 72 -10.80 10.04 -13.46
C ALA A 72 -11.55 11.20 -12.79
N ARG A 73 -12.47 10.91 -11.87
CA ARG A 73 -13.21 11.92 -11.10
C ARG A 73 -12.30 12.79 -10.23
N VAL A 74 -11.30 12.18 -9.58
CA VAL A 74 -10.32 12.92 -8.77
C VAL A 74 -9.46 13.84 -9.66
N MET A 75 -9.01 13.36 -10.82
CA MET A 75 -8.21 14.18 -11.74
C MET A 75 -9.01 15.32 -12.36
N GLU A 76 -10.29 15.08 -12.67
CA GLU A 76 -11.21 16.13 -13.08
C GLU A 76 -11.33 17.22 -12.00
N GLN A 77 -11.58 16.82 -10.75
CA GLN A 77 -11.69 17.75 -9.63
C GLN A 77 -10.37 18.51 -9.37
N ARG A 78 -9.21 17.88 -9.52
CA ARG A 78 -7.90 18.55 -9.39
C ARG A 78 -7.73 19.64 -10.44
N ARG A 79 -8.11 19.36 -11.68
CA ARG A 79 -8.07 20.33 -12.79
C ARG A 79 -9.02 21.51 -12.57
N GLU A 80 -10.26 21.26 -12.12
CA GLU A 80 -11.22 22.32 -11.78
C GLU A 80 -10.70 23.27 -10.70
N ARG A 81 -9.91 22.75 -9.77
CA ARG A 81 -9.30 23.51 -8.68
C ARG A 81 -7.95 24.15 -9.03
N GLY A 82 -7.49 24.04 -10.28
CA GLY A 82 -6.18 24.56 -10.71
C GLY A 82 -4.98 23.85 -10.10
N MET A 83 -5.15 22.61 -9.64
CA MET A 83 -4.10 21.77 -9.04
C MET A 83 -3.55 20.74 -10.04
N GLY A 84 -3.22 21.21 -11.24
CA GLY A 84 -2.70 20.41 -12.36
C GLY A 84 -1.18 20.51 -12.48
#